data_AF-A0A0S7WN52-F1
#
_entry.id   AF-A0A0S7WN52-F1
#
_cell.length_a   1.000
_cell.length_b   1.000
_cell.length_c   1.000
_cell.angle_alpha   90.00
_cell.angle_beta   90.00
_cell.angle_gamma   90.00
#
_symmetry.space_group_name_H-M   'P 1'
#
loop_
_entity.id
_entity.type
_entity.pdbx_description
1 polymer ?
#
loop_
_entity_poly.entity_id
_entity_poly.type
_entity_poly.pdbx_seq_one_letter_code
_entity_poly.pdbx_strand_id
1 'polypeptide(L)'
;RKKELLTEEEAMELAKKCTDCGMCEKVCPNLFSLGDGITEVAKGNFDLIRKQFNLCIGCGKCEQECPNNVPIFTIMQVAASKESWKARAGRGAVMDTEIRNVGAPITLGTIPGVVALVGCSNYPDIDDIADMVDEFARRKYIVVLTGCAAMVAGMKKDADGKNVYEKYPPDFDAGGVVNIGSCVANAHISGAAIKIANIFAALPLRANYEVVADYVLNRVGACGVAWGAMSQKAASIGTGFNRLGVPVILGPHSSKYRRLFLSRKGEDDWRVMDARKREIVDTGEPSPEHLAYVCETKEKAMVMIPKLCIRKNDTPQGRAIKLNHYISLYKKYMGGGLPEDLHLFVRRDPDIPLVYKKEVRAYLQEIGWQPREPVGLPTLIGTYPTKVPLDAVIH
;
A
#
# COMPACT_ATOMS: atom_id res chain seq x y z
N ARG A 1 -35.79 -6.49 -6.55
CA ARG A 1 -35.35 -5.35 -5.71
C ARG A 1 -36.57 -4.45 -5.52
N LYS A 2 -36.99 -4.16 -4.28
CA LYS A 2 -37.95 -3.07 -4.05
C LYS A 2 -37.38 -1.81 -4.70
N LYS A 3 -38.21 -1.07 -5.45
CA LYS A 3 -37.80 0.17 -6.12
C LYS A 3 -37.55 1.30 -5.12
N GLU A 4 -38.07 1.18 -3.91
CA GLU A 4 -38.02 2.20 -2.86
C GLU A 4 -37.28 1.67 -1.63
N LEU A 5 -36.40 2.51 -1.09
CA LEU A 5 -35.75 2.31 0.21
C LEU A 5 -36.79 2.49 1.33
N LEU A 6 -36.54 1.90 2.49
CA LEU A 6 -37.37 2.12 3.67
C LEU A 6 -37.32 3.60 4.09
N THR A 7 -38.41 4.09 4.68
CA THR A 7 -38.37 5.36 5.42
C THR A 7 -37.63 5.20 6.75
N GLU A 8 -37.21 6.31 7.37
CA GLU A 8 -36.59 6.27 8.70
C GLU A 8 -37.55 5.70 9.75
N GLU A 9 -38.84 6.05 9.66
CA GLU A 9 -39.89 5.52 10.55
C GLU A 9 -40.06 4.00 10.41
N GLU A 10 -40.10 3.50 9.19
CA GLU A 10 -40.14 2.04 8.94
C GLU A 10 -38.89 1.34 9.47
N ALA A 11 -37.71 1.94 9.29
CA ALA A 11 -36.46 1.40 9.81
C ALA A 11 -36.45 1.35 11.35
N MET A 12 -36.98 2.38 12.03
CA MET A 12 -37.13 2.41 13.49
C MET A 12 -38.04 1.29 13.99
N GLU A 13 -39.21 1.10 13.38
CA GLU A 13 -40.14 0.03 13.77
C GLU A 13 -39.55 -1.37 13.58
N LEU A 14 -38.80 -1.57 12.50
CA LEU A 14 -38.10 -2.84 12.27
C LEU A 14 -36.95 -3.07 13.25
N ALA A 15 -36.24 -2.00 13.63
CA ALA A 15 -35.16 -2.05 14.62
C ALA A 15 -35.64 -2.43 16.02
N LYS A 16 -36.87 -2.06 16.41
CA LYS A 16 -37.48 -2.42 17.72
C LYS A 16 -37.62 -3.93 17.96
N LYS A 17 -37.53 -4.76 16.91
CA LYS A 17 -37.50 -6.22 17.02
C LYS A 17 -36.16 -6.76 17.53
N CYS A 18 -35.12 -5.94 17.58
CA CYS A 18 -33.83 -6.32 18.14
C CYS A 18 -33.96 -6.64 19.63
N THR A 19 -33.34 -7.74 20.06
CA THR A 19 -33.28 -8.17 21.46
C THR A 19 -31.87 -8.12 22.02
N ASP A 20 -30.93 -7.52 21.27
CA ASP A 20 -29.52 -7.42 21.63
C ASP A 20 -28.85 -8.78 21.94
N CYS A 21 -29.20 -9.81 21.18
CA CYS A 21 -28.69 -11.18 21.40
C CYS A 21 -27.24 -11.43 20.95
N GLY A 22 -26.61 -10.45 20.26
CA GLY A 22 -25.23 -10.54 19.76
C GLY A 22 -24.98 -11.53 18.60
N MET A 23 -26.01 -12.19 18.05
CA MET A 23 -25.82 -13.19 16.98
C MET A 23 -25.26 -12.57 15.69
N CYS A 24 -25.73 -11.38 15.33
CA CYS A 24 -25.27 -10.63 14.16
C CYS A 24 -23.76 -10.30 14.22
N GLU A 25 -23.23 -10.04 15.42
CA GLU A 25 -21.83 -9.68 15.65
C GLU A 25 -20.92 -10.90 15.50
N LYS A 26 -21.33 -12.04 16.08
CA LYS A 26 -20.60 -13.31 15.99
C LYS A 26 -20.41 -13.80 14.56
N VAL A 27 -21.38 -13.55 13.68
CA VAL A 27 -21.32 -13.96 12.27
C VAL A 27 -20.76 -12.87 11.34
N CYS A 28 -20.53 -11.66 11.85
CA CYS A 28 -19.99 -10.56 11.08
C CYS A 28 -18.53 -10.85 10.70
N PRO A 29 -18.16 -10.81 9.41
CA PRO A 29 -16.76 -11.02 9.00
C PRO A 29 -15.78 -10.00 9.60
N ASN A 30 -16.28 -8.81 9.96
CA ASN A 30 -15.52 -7.69 10.52
C ASN A 30 -15.75 -7.51 12.04
N LEU A 31 -16.59 -8.33 12.66
CA LEU A 31 -16.77 -8.41 14.12
C LEU A 31 -17.07 -7.07 14.85
N PHE A 32 -17.79 -6.14 14.23
CA PHE A 32 -18.20 -4.89 14.89
C PHE A 32 -19.61 -4.97 15.49
N SER A 33 -19.86 -4.14 16.52
CA SER A 33 -21.05 -4.19 17.40
C SER A 33 -22.36 -3.76 16.73
N LEU A 34 -22.89 -4.61 15.86
CA LEU A 34 -24.14 -4.36 15.13
C LEU A 34 -25.35 -4.20 16.05
N GLY A 35 -25.38 -4.85 17.22
CA GLY A 35 -26.48 -4.78 18.18
C GLY A 35 -26.69 -3.35 18.68
N ASP A 36 -25.60 -2.69 19.06
CA ASP A 36 -25.59 -1.29 19.52
C ASP A 36 -26.18 -0.35 18.47
N GLY A 37 -25.73 -0.49 17.22
CA GLY A 37 -26.19 0.36 16.11
C GLY A 37 -27.68 0.23 15.83
N ILE A 38 -28.21 -0.99 15.83
CA ILE A 38 -29.64 -1.24 15.64
C ILE A 38 -30.46 -0.76 16.83
N THR A 39 -29.96 -0.93 18.05
CA THR A 39 -30.62 -0.46 19.27
C THR A 39 -30.73 1.06 19.30
N GLU A 40 -29.72 1.79 18.83
CA GLU A 40 -29.78 3.24 18.67
C GLU A 40 -30.78 3.67 17.58
N VAL A 41 -30.86 2.93 16.47
CA VAL A 41 -31.87 3.19 15.43
C VAL A 41 -33.27 3.02 15.99
N ALA A 42 -33.53 2.03 16.86
CA ALA A 42 -34.84 1.86 17.50
C ALA A 42 -35.27 3.08 18.35
N LYS A 43 -34.30 3.88 18.82
CA LYS A 43 -34.50 5.13 19.56
C LYS A 43 -34.54 6.37 18.65
N GLY A 44 -34.42 6.20 17.34
CA GLY A 44 -34.39 7.29 16.35
C GLY A 44 -33.02 7.89 16.09
N ASN A 45 -31.93 7.26 16.57
CA ASN A 45 -30.56 7.74 16.36
C ASN A 45 -29.82 6.89 15.32
N PHE A 46 -29.50 7.49 14.16
CA PHE A 46 -28.85 6.80 13.04
C PHE A 46 -27.33 7.03 12.95
N ASP A 47 -26.74 7.79 13.87
CA ASP A 47 -25.33 8.20 13.76
C ASP A 47 -24.36 7.02 13.87
N LEU A 48 -24.60 6.11 14.82
CA LEU A 48 -23.74 4.94 15.03
C LEU A 48 -23.83 3.96 13.86
N ILE A 49 -25.05 3.63 13.42
CA ILE A 49 -25.26 2.67 12.33
C ILE A 49 -24.67 3.20 11.00
N ARG A 50 -24.67 4.52 10.79
CA ARG A 50 -24.03 5.17 9.64
C ARG A 50 -22.51 4.96 9.65
N LYS A 51 -21.85 5.16 10.80
CA LYS A 51 -20.42 4.89 10.95
C LYS A 51 -20.11 3.41 10.74
N GLN A 52 -20.95 2.52 11.27
CA GLN A 52 -20.80 1.08 11.09
C GLN A 52 -21.03 0.61 9.65
N PHE A 53 -21.84 1.33 8.87
CA PHE A 53 -22.00 1.05 7.45
C PHE A 53 -20.67 1.18 6.69
N ASN A 54 -19.82 2.13 7.07
CA ASN A 54 -18.48 2.30 6.49
C ASN A 54 -17.55 1.10 6.76
N LEU A 55 -17.81 0.35 7.84
CA LEU A 55 -17.11 -0.89 8.17
C LEU A 55 -17.79 -2.13 7.54
N CYS A 56 -18.98 -1.99 6.97
CA CYS A 56 -19.80 -3.08 6.48
C CYS A 56 -19.46 -3.45 5.02
N ILE A 57 -19.26 -4.74 4.77
CA ILE A 57 -19.04 -5.26 3.41
C ILE A 57 -20.33 -5.70 2.71
N GLY A 58 -21.49 -5.48 3.34
CA GLY A 58 -22.81 -5.78 2.76
C GLY A 58 -23.07 -7.26 2.45
N CYS A 59 -22.53 -8.17 3.27
CA CYS A 59 -22.62 -9.62 2.99
C CYS A 59 -23.97 -10.27 3.36
N GLY A 60 -24.81 -9.60 4.16
CA GLY A 60 -26.14 -10.09 4.57
C GLY A 60 -26.13 -11.23 5.59
N LYS A 61 -24.98 -11.74 6.04
CA LYS A 61 -24.92 -12.82 7.03
C LYS A 61 -25.62 -12.50 8.35
N CYS A 62 -25.51 -11.25 8.80
CA CYS A 62 -26.16 -10.81 10.03
C CYS A 62 -27.69 -10.88 9.95
N GLU A 63 -28.28 -10.62 8.78
CA GLU A 63 -29.73 -10.74 8.55
C GLU A 63 -30.17 -12.20 8.51
N GLN A 64 -29.39 -13.06 7.84
CA GLN A 64 -29.68 -14.50 7.70
C GLN A 64 -29.76 -15.23 9.04
N GLU A 65 -28.89 -14.83 9.98
CA GLU A 65 -28.73 -15.49 11.27
C GLU A 65 -29.48 -14.76 12.40
N CYS A 66 -30.23 -13.69 12.09
CA CYS A 66 -30.98 -12.96 13.10
C CYS A 66 -32.22 -13.75 13.52
N PRO A 67 -32.34 -14.20 14.80
CA PRO A 67 -33.50 -14.98 15.25
C PRO A 67 -34.82 -14.20 15.18
N ASN A 68 -34.75 -12.87 15.19
CA ASN A 68 -35.90 -11.97 15.13
C ASN A 68 -36.16 -11.40 13.73
N ASN A 69 -35.43 -11.86 12.70
CA ASN A 69 -35.57 -11.41 11.32
C ASN A 69 -35.48 -9.88 11.16
N VAL A 70 -34.56 -9.24 11.90
CA VAL A 70 -34.28 -7.81 11.74
C VAL A 70 -33.52 -7.61 10.42
N PRO A 71 -34.00 -6.76 9.49
CA PRO A 71 -33.33 -6.49 8.21
C PRO A 71 -32.20 -5.47 8.40
N ILE A 72 -31.15 -5.87 9.12
CA ILE A 72 -30.00 -5.07 9.54
C ILE A 72 -29.35 -4.29 8.37
N PHE A 73 -29.04 -4.96 7.26
CA PHE A 73 -28.39 -4.33 6.12
C PHE A 73 -29.34 -3.37 5.41
N THR A 74 -30.62 -3.70 5.32
CA THR A 74 -31.63 -2.78 4.76
C THR A 74 -31.74 -1.51 5.61
N ILE A 75 -31.74 -1.62 6.94
CA ILE A 75 -31.71 -0.47 7.86
C ILE A 75 -30.45 0.37 7.64
N MET A 76 -29.28 -0.26 7.50
CA MET A 76 -28.04 0.45 7.20
C MET A 76 -28.09 1.24 5.88
N GLN A 77 -28.76 0.70 4.85
CA GLN A 77 -28.90 1.39 3.56
C GLN A 77 -29.67 2.71 3.67
N VAL A 78 -30.67 2.79 4.57
CA VAL A 78 -31.41 4.04 4.84
C VAL A 78 -30.48 5.12 5.38
N ALA A 79 -29.54 4.73 6.26
CA ALA A 79 -28.56 5.64 6.82
C ALA A 79 -27.55 6.14 5.77
N ALA A 80 -27.18 5.27 4.81
CA ALA A 80 -26.11 5.52 3.84
C ALA A 80 -26.56 6.09 2.49
N SER A 81 -27.85 6.02 2.13
CA SER A 81 -28.35 6.38 0.80
C SER A 81 -28.35 7.88 0.46
N LYS A 82 -27.87 8.73 1.35
CA LYS A 82 -27.97 10.20 1.25
C LYS A 82 -26.67 10.88 0.83
N GLU A 83 -25.71 10.12 0.30
CA GLU A 83 -24.36 10.62 0.03
C GLU A 83 -24.01 10.63 -1.45
N SER A 84 -23.20 11.61 -1.86
CA SER A 84 -22.61 11.69 -3.18
C SER A 84 -21.12 12.02 -3.07
N TRP A 85 -20.31 11.34 -3.88
CA TRP A 85 -18.86 11.40 -3.83
C TRP A 85 -18.29 11.63 -5.21
N LYS A 86 -17.19 12.38 -5.29
CA LYS A 86 -16.46 12.60 -6.54
C LYS A 86 -15.28 11.63 -6.61
N ALA A 87 -15.18 10.90 -7.71
CA ALA A 87 -14.00 10.12 -8.04
C ALA A 87 -13.47 10.60 -9.40
N ARG A 88 -12.15 10.82 -9.49
CA ARG A 88 -11.52 11.13 -10.78
C ARG A 88 -11.68 9.94 -11.71
N ALA A 89 -11.97 10.16 -12.99
CA ALA A 89 -12.09 9.08 -13.96
C ALA A 89 -10.77 8.32 -14.13
N GLY A 90 -10.86 7.04 -14.49
CA GLY A 90 -9.68 6.23 -14.83
C GLY A 90 -9.00 6.77 -16.07
N ARG A 91 -7.77 7.28 -15.94
CA ARG A 91 -7.07 7.94 -17.05
C ARG A 91 -6.24 7.01 -17.94
N GLY A 92 -6.09 5.75 -17.58
CA GLY A 92 -5.34 4.77 -18.36
C GLY A 92 -3.83 4.87 -18.13
N ALA A 93 -3.06 4.60 -19.19
CA ALA A 93 -1.61 4.46 -19.09
C ALA A 93 -0.90 5.75 -18.65
N VAL A 94 0.17 5.58 -17.85
CA VAL A 94 1.17 6.64 -17.64
C VAL A 94 1.85 6.91 -18.97
N MET A 95 2.05 8.16 -19.35
CA MET A 95 2.66 8.56 -20.63
C MET A 95 4.18 8.46 -20.58
N ASP A 96 4.82 8.32 -21.73
CA ASP A 96 6.29 8.27 -21.81
C ASP A 96 6.93 9.60 -21.42
N THR A 97 6.24 10.72 -21.64
CA THR A 97 6.66 12.05 -21.17
C THR A 97 6.72 12.11 -19.65
N GLU A 98 5.72 11.58 -18.94
CA GLU A 98 5.73 11.48 -17.49
C GLU A 98 6.86 10.56 -17.01
N ILE A 99 7.07 9.40 -17.65
CA ILE A 99 8.17 8.49 -17.30
C ILE A 99 9.54 9.16 -17.45
N ARG A 100 9.75 9.99 -18.49
CA ARG A 100 11.00 10.74 -18.65
C ARG A 100 11.23 11.74 -17.51
N ASN A 101 10.16 12.37 -17.02
CA ASN A 101 10.25 13.33 -15.91
C ASN A 101 10.61 12.65 -14.58
N VAL A 102 10.02 11.48 -14.30
CA VAL A 102 10.17 10.82 -13.00
C VAL A 102 11.18 9.68 -12.94
N GLY A 103 11.68 9.20 -14.09
CA GLY A 103 12.56 8.04 -14.17
C GLY A 103 13.85 8.19 -13.36
N ALA A 104 14.58 9.29 -13.54
CA ALA A 104 15.78 9.60 -12.74
C ALA A 104 15.42 9.80 -11.25
N PRO A 105 14.49 10.69 -10.89
CA PRO A 105 14.18 10.93 -9.48
C PRO A 105 13.74 9.68 -8.69
N ILE A 106 12.95 8.78 -9.30
CA ILE A 106 12.52 7.53 -8.64
C ILE A 106 13.69 6.57 -8.43
N THR A 107 14.55 6.43 -9.45
CA THR A 107 15.67 5.47 -9.41
C THR A 107 16.83 5.92 -8.52
N LEU A 108 16.99 7.24 -8.38
CA LEU A 108 17.95 7.84 -7.44
C LEU A 108 17.40 7.94 -6.01
N GLY A 109 16.07 7.81 -5.86
CA GLY A 109 15.35 7.83 -4.59
C GLY A 109 14.93 9.23 -4.11
N THR A 110 15.10 10.28 -4.91
CA THR A 110 14.68 11.65 -4.57
C THR A 110 13.17 11.84 -4.71
N ILE A 111 12.51 11.08 -5.59
CA ILE A 111 11.10 10.72 -5.41
C ILE A 111 11.07 9.45 -4.53
N PRO A 112 10.44 9.49 -3.33
CA PRO A 112 10.51 8.40 -2.37
C PRO A 112 10.00 7.04 -2.89
N GLY A 113 9.05 7.07 -3.82
CA GLY A 113 8.58 5.88 -4.53
C GLY A 113 7.17 6.04 -5.08
N VAL A 114 6.71 4.97 -5.73
CA VAL A 114 5.33 4.83 -6.23
C VAL A 114 4.53 3.97 -5.25
N VAL A 115 3.41 4.49 -4.74
CA VAL A 115 2.50 3.76 -3.85
C VAL A 115 1.21 3.45 -4.61
N ALA A 116 0.94 2.17 -4.84
CA ALA A 116 -0.23 1.73 -5.58
C ALA A 116 -1.32 1.19 -4.66
N LEU A 117 -2.38 1.96 -4.40
CA LEU A 117 -3.54 1.51 -3.64
C LEU A 117 -4.59 0.91 -4.58
N VAL A 118 -4.80 -0.40 -4.48
CA VAL A 118 -5.56 -1.19 -5.46
C VAL A 118 -6.45 -2.22 -4.77
N GLY A 119 -7.25 -2.95 -5.54
CA GLY A 119 -7.89 -4.18 -5.07
C GLY A 119 -9.37 -4.03 -4.73
N CYS A 120 -9.82 -4.89 -3.82
CA CYS A 120 -11.24 -5.13 -3.51
C CYS A 120 -11.67 -4.35 -2.26
N SER A 121 -12.94 -4.47 -1.88
CA SER A 121 -13.58 -3.70 -0.80
C SER A 121 -13.77 -4.44 0.53
N ASN A 122 -12.98 -5.48 0.80
CA ASN A 122 -13.05 -6.23 2.06
C ASN A 122 -12.13 -5.59 3.12
N TYR A 123 -12.34 -4.30 3.38
CA TYR A 123 -11.51 -3.50 4.27
C TYR A 123 -11.88 -3.72 5.75
N PRO A 124 -10.92 -3.54 6.68
CA PRO A 124 -11.23 -3.30 8.08
C PRO A 124 -12.01 -1.99 8.26
N ASP A 125 -11.49 -0.91 7.66
CA ASP A 125 -12.11 0.40 7.58
C ASP A 125 -11.87 1.00 6.17
N ILE A 126 -12.91 1.57 5.57
CA ILE A 126 -12.82 2.21 4.25
C ILE A 126 -12.00 3.50 4.29
N ASP A 127 -12.01 4.22 5.42
CA ASP A 127 -11.34 5.51 5.57
C ASP A 127 -9.82 5.37 5.47
N ASP A 128 -9.30 4.19 5.77
CA ASP A 128 -7.87 3.90 5.75
C ASP A 128 -7.25 4.16 4.37
N ILE A 129 -7.99 3.93 3.30
CA ILE A 129 -7.52 4.17 1.93
C ILE A 129 -7.27 5.66 1.72
N ALA A 130 -8.24 6.50 2.07
CA ALA A 130 -8.12 7.95 1.89
C ALA A 130 -7.01 8.52 2.78
N ASP A 131 -6.89 8.04 4.02
CA ASP A 131 -5.83 8.45 4.94
C ASP A 131 -4.43 8.11 4.41
N MET A 132 -4.25 6.87 3.89
CA MET A 132 -2.99 6.46 3.26
C MET A 132 -2.67 7.31 2.02
N VAL A 133 -3.64 7.53 1.14
CA VAL A 133 -3.45 8.38 -0.06
C VAL A 133 -2.99 9.78 0.35
N ASP A 134 -3.67 10.40 1.30
CA ASP A 134 -3.42 11.76 1.76
C ASP A 134 -2.05 11.89 2.45
N GLU A 135 -1.65 10.92 3.28
CA GLU A 135 -0.32 10.89 3.92
C GLU A 135 0.81 10.77 2.88
N PHE A 136 0.70 9.85 1.92
CA PHE A 136 1.77 9.60 0.95
C PHE A 136 1.85 10.66 -0.14
N ALA A 137 0.73 11.26 -0.54
CA ALA A 137 0.73 12.41 -1.43
C ALA A 137 1.41 13.65 -0.81
N ARG A 138 1.11 13.97 0.48
CA ARG A 138 1.84 15.04 1.21
C ARG A 138 3.33 14.79 1.29
N ARG A 139 3.73 13.53 1.45
CA ARG A 139 5.13 13.09 1.51
C ARG A 139 5.80 12.98 0.15
N LYS A 140 5.18 13.49 -0.91
CA LYS A 140 5.75 13.54 -2.26
C LYS A 140 6.00 12.16 -2.90
N TYR A 141 5.31 11.12 -2.43
CA TYR A 141 5.21 9.87 -3.19
C TYR A 141 4.29 10.08 -4.40
N ILE A 142 4.47 9.26 -5.43
CA ILE A 142 3.50 9.17 -6.53
C ILE A 142 2.44 8.16 -6.11
N VAL A 143 1.20 8.60 -5.92
CA VAL A 143 0.12 7.72 -5.48
C VAL A 143 -0.73 7.33 -6.69
N VAL A 144 -0.87 6.03 -6.94
CA VAL A 144 -1.73 5.51 -8.02
C VAL A 144 -2.82 4.62 -7.45
N LEU A 145 -4.01 4.70 -8.05
CA LEU A 145 -5.23 4.08 -7.58
C LEU A 145 -5.89 3.28 -8.71
N THR A 146 -6.46 2.11 -8.38
CA THR A 146 -7.37 1.38 -9.30
C THR A 146 -8.52 0.72 -8.55
N GLY A 147 -9.58 0.36 -9.30
CA GLY A 147 -10.65 -0.53 -8.82
C GLY A 147 -11.42 0.05 -7.65
N CYS A 148 -11.76 -0.81 -6.67
CA CYS A 148 -12.56 -0.39 -5.51
C CYS A 148 -11.80 0.62 -4.64
N ALA A 149 -10.48 0.52 -4.53
CA ALA A 149 -9.65 1.48 -3.80
C ALA A 149 -9.73 2.88 -4.41
N ALA A 150 -9.74 2.98 -5.74
CA ALA A 150 -9.93 4.27 -6.43
C ALA A 150 -11.29 4.91 -6.13
N MET A 151 -12.34 4.11 -5.96
CA MET A 151 -13.67 4.63 -5.60
C MET A 151 -13.66 5.15 -4.16
N VAL A 152 -13.20 4.31 -3.22
CA VAL A 152 -13.21 4.60 -1.78
C VAL A 152 -12.27 5.75 -1.40
N ALA A 153 -11.15 5.92 -2.11
CA ALA A 153 -10.26 7.07 -1.89
C ALA A 153 -10.97 8.43 -1.99
N GLY A 154 -12.04 8.53 -2.79
CA GLY A 154 -12.85 9.74 -2.94
C GLY A 154 -13.98 9.90 -1.91
N MET A 155 -14.19 8.91 -1.04
CA MET A 155 -15.31 8.84 -0.08
C MET A 155 -15.00 9.44 1.29
N LYS A 156 -13.93 10.22 1.40
CA LYS A 156 -13.57 10.99 2.60
C LYS A 156 -13.26 12.43 2.23
N LYS A 157 -13.85 13.37 2.96
CA LYS A 157 -13.57 14.81 2.85
C LYS A 157 -12.75 15.26 4.04
N ASP A 158 -11.88 16.23 3.81
CA ASP A 158 -11.18 16.93 4.88
C ASP A 158 -12.03 18.07 5.48
N ALA A 159 -11.43 18.85 6.38
CA ALA A 159 -12.07 19.99 7.02
C ALA A 159 -12.52 21.08 6.02
N ASP A 160 -11.87 21.18 4.85
CA ASP A 160 -12.23 22.11 3.78
C ASP A 160 -13.30 21.53 2.83
N GLY A 161 -13.82 20.34 3.14
CA GLY A 161 -14.85 19.66 2.35
C GLY A 161 -14.33 19.03 1.05
N LYS A 162 -13.01 18.92 0.87
CA LYS A 162 -12.36 18.37 -0.33
C LYS A 162 -11.91 16.93 -0.10
N ASN A 163 -12.06 16.08 -1.12
CA ASN A 163 -11.47 14.74 -1.10
C ASN A 163 -10.07 14.71 -1.75
N VAL A 164 -9.39 13.56 -1.69
CA VAL A 164 -8.01 13.43 -2.20
C VAL A 164 -7.87 13.77 -3.70
N TYR A 165 -8.89 13.55 -4.51
CA TYR A 165 -8.87 13.90 -5.94
C TYR A 165 -9.05 15.40 -6.19
N GLU A 166 -9.65 16.12 -5.26
CA GLU A 166 -9.80 17.58 -5.32
C GLU A 166 -8.57 18.29 -4.74
N LYS A 167 -7.85 17.64 -3.81
CA LYS A 167 -6.66 18.19 -3.15
C LYS A 167 -5.38 18.05 -3.97
N TYR A 168 -5.20 16.91 -4.64
CA TYR A 168 -3.93 16.55 -5.26
C TYR A 168 -4.00 16.50 -6.79
N PRO A 169 -2.92 16.89 -7.49
CA PRO A 169 -2.89 16.90 -8.96
C PRO A 169 -2.99 15.48 -9.57
N PRO A 170 -3.45 15.35 -10.83
CA PRO A 170 -3.59 14.07 -11.55
C PRO A 170 -2.32 13.58 -12.25
N ASP A 171 -1.20 14.25 -12.04
CA ASP A 171 0.07 13.94 -12.68
C ASP A 171 0.72 12.72 -12.06
N PHE A 172 1.35 11.86 -12.88
CA PHE A 172 2.24 10.82 -12.37
C PHE A 172 3.58 11.46 -11.97
N ASP A 173 3.57 12.22 -10.88
CA ASP A 173 4.71 12.95 -10.32
C ASP A 173 4.59 13.08 -8.79
N ALA A 174 5.63 13.63 -8.14
CA ALA A 174 5.79 13.75 -6.71
C ALA A 174 4.62 14.47 -6.02
N GLY A 175 3.81 13.71 -5.28
CA GLY A 175 2.61 14.19 -4.59
C GLY A 175 1.33 14.19 -5.44
N GLY A 176 1.39 13.60 -6.64
CA GLY A 176 0.21 13.34 -7.47
C GLY A 176 -0.61 12.15 -6.97
N VAL A 177 -1.93 12.21 -7.23
CA VAL A 177 -2.89 11.15 -6.92
C VAL A 177 -3.64 10.76 -8.19
N VAL A 178 -3.37 9.57 -8.70
CA VAL A 178 -3.75 9.20 -10.06
C VAL A 178 -4.70 8.01 -10.06
N ASN A 179 -5.95 8.19 -10.49
CA ASN A 179 -6.82 7.06 -10.80
C ASN A 179 -6.46 6.49 -12.17
N ILE A 180 -5.80 5.33 -12.19
CA ILE A 180 -5.37 4.65 -13.41
C ILE A 180 -6.56 3.94 -14.09
N GLY A 181 -7.55 3.47 -13.32
CA GLY A 181 -8.79 2.91 -13.85
C GLY A 181 -9.31 1.68 -13.12
N SER A 182 -9.97 0.77 -13.84
CA SER A 182 -10.54 -0.45 -13.30
C SER A 182 -9.46 -1.48 -12.92
N CYS A 183 -9.84 -2.65 -12.39
CA CYS A 183 -8.87 -3.65 -11.95
C CYS A 183 -7.92 -4.14 -13.07
N VAL A 184 -8.34 -4.14 -14.34
CA VAL A 184 -7.45 -4.51 -15.46
C VAL A 184 -6.41 -3.43 -15.76
N ALA A 185 -6.67 -2.19 -15.36
CA ALA A 185 -5.75 -1.07 -15.52
C ALA A 185 -4.53 -1.17 -14.59
N ASN A 186 -4.49 -2.13 -13.65
CA ASN A 186 -3.26 -2.47 -12.91
C ASN A 186 -2.09 -2.84 -13.86
N ALA A 187 -2.39 -3.32 -15.07
CA ALA A 187 -1.38 -3.54 -16.10
C ALA A 187 -0.61 -2.26 -16.48
N HIS A 188 -1.23 -1.09 -16.36
CA HIS A 188 -0.57 0.18 -16.60
C HIS A 188 0.35 0.60 -15.44
N ILE A 189 0.07 0.16 -14.22
CA ILE A 189 0.96 0.40 -13.07
C ILE A 189 2.23 -0.45 -13.22
N SER A 190 2.09 -1.75 -13.53
CA SER A 190 3.25 -2.58 -13.87
C SER A 190 3.96 -2.06 -15.13
N GLY A 191 3.19 -1.60 -16.11
CA GLY A 191 3.69 -0.97 -17.33
C GLY A 191 4.54 0.27 -17.03
N ALA A 192 4.16 1.10 -16.07
CA ALA A 192 4.96 2.26 -15.66
C ALA A 192 6.33 1.84 -15.09
N ALA A 193 6.37 0.83 -14.22
CA ALA A 193 7.64 0.29 -13.70
C ALA A 193 8.53 -0.30 -14.82
N ILE A 194 7.93 -1.06 -15.74
CA ILE A 194 8.62 -1.62 -16.91
C ILE A 194 9.14 -0.49 -17.83
N LYS A 195 8.37 0.58 -18.02
CA LYS A 195 8.78 1.72 -18.83
C LYS A 195 9.88 2.55 -18.18
N ILE A 196 9.96 2.62 -16.84
CA ILE A 196 11.13 3.22 -16.17
C ILE A 196 12.39 2.44 -16.56
N ALA A 197 12.37 1.11 -16.44
CA ALA A 197 13.48 0.26 -16.86
C ALA A 197 13.84 0.44 -18.36
N ASN A 198 12.84 0.50 -19.23
CA ASN A 198 13.08 0.64 -20.68
C ASN A 198 13.51 2.05 -21.12
N ILE A 199 12.82 3.10 -20.67
CA ILE A 199 13.05 4.47 -21.14
C ILE A 199 14.26 5.08 -20.43
N PHE A 200 14.37 4.91 -19.11
CA PHE A 200 15.43 5.54 -18.33
C PHE A 200 16.73 4.72 -18.34
N ALA A 201 16.65 3.40 -18.25
CA ALA A 201 17.82 2.53 -18.30
C ALA A 201 18.08 1.85 -19.65
N ALA A 202 17.34 2.25 -20.70
CA ALA A 202 17.51 1.74 -22.07
C ALA A 202 17.42 0.21 -22.20
N LEU A 203 16.76 -0.47 -21.26
CA LEU A 203 16.67 -1.93 -21.25
C LEU A 203 15.72 -2.43 -22.34
N PRO A 204 16.13 -3.38 -23.21
CA PRO A 204 15.25 -3.94 -24.23
C PRO A 204 14.14 -4.77 -23.56
N LEU A 205 12.91 -4.67 -24.06
CA LEU A 205 11.74 -5.34 -23.45
C LEU A 205 11.46 -6.74 -24.02
N ARG A 206 11.81 -6.99 -25.30
CA ARG A 206 11.44 -8.22 -25.98
C ARG A 206 12.13 -9.43 -25.33
N ALA A 207 11.33 -10.36 -24.81
CA ALA A 207 11.79 -11.60 -24.17
C ALA A 207 12.82 -11.39 -23.04
N ASN A 208 12.77 -10.24 -22.34
CA ASN A 208 13.81 -9.84 -21.38
C ASN A 208 13.26 -9.59 -19.96
N TYR A 209 12.23 -10.35 -19.58
CA TYR A 209 11.46 -10.08 -18.36
C TYR A 209 12.33 -10.13 -17.09
N GLU A 210 13.27 -11.07 -17.01
CA GLU A 210 14.12 -11.27 -15.83
C GLU A 210 15.03 -10.07 -15.55
N VAL A 211 15.68 -9.52 -16.58
CA VAL A 211 16.49 -8.29 -16.48
C VAL A 211 15.64 -7.10 -16.05
N VAL A 212 14.44 -6.96 -16.62
CA VAL A 212 13.53 -5.85 -16.26
C VAL A 212 13.05 -5.98 -14.81
N ALA A 213 12.68 -7.18 -14.37
CA ALA A 213 12.26 -7.43 -12.99
C ALA A 213 13.40 -7.22 -12.00
N ASP A 214 14.62 -7.67 -12.33
CA ASP A 214 15.81 -7.43 -11.53
C ASP A 214 16.12 -5.93 -11.40
N TYR A 215 16.00 -5.18 -12.49
CA TYR A 215 16.15 -3.72 -12.45
C TYR A 215 15.11 -3.07 -11.52
N VAL A 216 13.83 -3.45 -11.64
CA VAL A 216 12.76 -2.91 -10.80
C VAL A 216 13.00 -3.24 -9.32
N LEU A 217 13.36 -4.48 -9.02
CA LEU A 217 13.66 -4.94 -7.65
C LEU A 217 14.81 -4.15 -7.00
N ASN A 218 15.87 -3.85 -7.76
CA ASN A 218 17.07 -3.24 -7.22
C ASN A 218 17.07 -1.70 -7.26
N ARG A 219 16.25 -1.08 -8.12
CA ARG A 219 16.36 0.36 -8.45
C ARG A 219 15.04 1.14 -8.37
N VAL A 220 13.89 0.51 -8.53
CA VAL A 220 12.60 1.23 -8.59
C VAL A 220 11.88 1.12 -7.25
N GLY A 221 11.92 2.20 -6.46
CA GLY A 221 11.19 2.30 -5.20
C GLY A 221 9.67 2.28 -5.44
N ALA A 222 9.02 1.18 -5.07
CA ALA A 222 7.57 1.03 -5.23
C ALA A 222 7.00 0.09 -4.18
N CYS A 223 5.73 0.27 -3.83
CA CYS A 223 4.97 -0.60 -2.94
C CYS A 223 3.49 -0.63 -3.36
N GLY A 224 2.94 -1.84 -3.55
CA GLY A 224 1.51 -2.05 -3.71
C GLY A 224 0.80 -2.18 -2.36
N VAL A 225 -0.45 -1.75 -2.28
CA VAL A 225 -1.32 -1.88 -1.11
C VAL A 225 -2.67 -2.39 -1.60
N ALA A 226 -3.00 -3.63 -1.25
CA ALA A 226 -4.31 -4.22 -1.48
C ALA A 226 -5.03 -4.44 -0.14
N TRP A 227 -5.43 -3.33 0.48
CA TRP A 227 -5.97 -3.29 1.85
C TRP A 227 -7.23 -4.16 2.02
N GLY A 228 -8.13 -4.11 1.05
CA GLY A 228 -9.39 -4.86 1.09
C GLY A 228 -9.39 -6.12 0.23
N ALA A 229 -8.24 -6.74 -0.03
CA ALA A 229 -8.18 -7.86 -0.98
C ALA A 229 -9.01 -9.06 -0.52
N MET A 230 -9.87 -9.57 -1.43
CA MET A 230 -10.68 -10.77 -1.21
C MET A 230 -10.76 -11.73 -2.42
N SER A 231 -10.57 -11.20 -3.64
CA SER A 231 -10.76 -11.98 -4.86
C SER A 231 -9.48 -12.70 -5.31
N GLN A 232 -9.63 -13.82 -6.01
CA GLN A 232 -8.53 -14.51 -6.69
C GLN A 232 -7.79 -13.59 -7.67
N LYS A 233 -8.49 -12.60 -8.25
CA LYS A 233 -7.87 -11.55 -9.09
C LYS A 233 -6.88 -10.70 -8.31
N ALA A 234 -7.17 -10.35 -7.05
CA ALA A 234 -6.24 -9.59 -6.23
C ALA A 234 -4.97 -10.39 -5.93
N ALA A 235 -5.11 -11.70 -5.64
CA ALA A 235 -3.98 -12.59 -5.45
C ALA A 235 -3.10 -12.72 -6.72
N SER A 236 -3.72 -12.84 -7.91
CA SER A 236 -2.97 -12.91 -9.16
C SER A 236 -2.29 -11.59 -9.53
N ILE A 237 -2.96 -10.45 -9.32
CA ILE A 237 -2.37 -9.11 -9.52
C ILE A 237 -1.16 -8.93 -8.58
N GLY A 238 -1.33 -9.19 -7.28
CA GLY A 238 -0.23 -9.09 -6.31
C GLY A 238 0.96 -9.99 -6.68
N THR A 239 0.69 -11.24 -7.06
CA THR A 239 1.74 -12.17 -7.52
C THR A 239 2.45 -11.66 -8.77
N GLY A 240 1.73 -11.02 -9.70
CA GLY A 240 2.33 -10.39 -10.88
C GLY A 240 3.30 -9.27 -10.55
N PHE A 241 2.96 -8.44 -9.55
CA PHE A 241 3.86 -7.40 -9.04
C PHE A 241 5.06 -7.98 -8.28
N ASN A 242 4.85 -9.02 -7.48
CA ASN A 242 5.95 -9.71 -6.80
C ASN A 242 6.97 -10.28 -7.78
N ARG A 243 6.49 -10.88 -8.88
CA ARG A 243 7.33 -11.39 -9.96
C ARG A 243 8.14 -10.27 -10.65
N LEU A 244 7.63 -9.04 -10.65
CA LEU A 244 8.32 -7.84 -11.15
C LEU A 244 9.24 -7.19 -10.10
N GLY A 245 9.40 -7.78 -8.91
CA GLY A 245 10.20 -7.19 -7.84
C GLY A 245 9.53 -6.06 -7.07
N VAL A 246 8.21 -5.91 -7.20
CA VAL A 246 7.43 -4.92 -6.46
C VAL A 246 6.78 -5.58 -5.24
N PRO A 247 7.07 -5.10 -4.02
CA PRO A 247 6.47 -5.60 -2.79
C PRO A 247 5.01 -5.17 -2.67
N VAL A 248 4.18 -5.99 -2.03
CA VAL A 248 2.75 -5.77 -1.85
C VAL A 248 2.37 -5.98 -0.38
N ILE A 249 1.77 -4.95 0.20
CA ILE A 249 1.08 -5.00 1.49
C ILE A 249 -0.37 -5.42 1.24
N LEU A 250 -0.83 -6.41 1.98
CA LEU A 250 -2.19 -6.92 1.96
C LEU A 250 -2.85 -6.60 3.31
N GLY A 251 -4.13 -6.22 3.32
CA GLY A 251 -4.83 -6.02 4.59
C GLY A 251 -5.16 -7.34 5.30
N PRO A 252 -5.66 -7.30 6.55
CA PRO A 252 -5.64 -8.42 7.48
C PRO A 252 -6.40 -9.66 6.99
N HIS A 253 -7.52 -9.47 6.29
CA HIS A 253 -8.29 -10.58 5.75
C HIS A 253 -7.56 -11.39 4.66
N SER A 254 -6.50 -10.83 4.10
CA SER A 254 -5.70 -11.48 3.05
C SER A 254 -4.81 -12.60 3.58
N SER A 255 -4.66 -12.73 4.90
CA SER A 255 -4.10 -13.95 5.54
C SER A 255 -4.77 -15.24 5.04
N LYS A 256 -6.04 -15.13 4.63
CA LYS A 256 -6.83 -16.23 4.03
C LYS A 256 -6.31 -16.72 2.67
N TYR A 257 -5.38 -16.01 2.01
CA TYR A 257 -4.71 -16.50 0.80
C TYR A 257 -3.59 -17.52 1.08
N ARG A 258 -3.24 -17.76 2.35
CA ARG A 258 -2.38 -18.85 2.84
C ARG A 258 -0.88 -18.78 2.52
N ARG A 259 -0.43 -17.91 1.60
CA ARG A 259 0.97 -17.81 1.22
C ARG A 259 1.45 -16.36 1.20
N LEU A 260 2.58 -16.13 1.87
CA LEU A 260 3.28 -14.84 1.96
C LEU A 260 4.74 -15.02 1.57
N PHE A 261 5.41 -13.91 1.29
CA PHE A 261 6.83 -13.85 0.93
C PHE A 261 7.54 -12.92 1.90
N LEU A 262 7.88 -13.49 3.05
CA LEU A 262 8.49 -12.80 4.17
C LEU A 262 9.97 -13.15 4.23
N SER A 263 10.78 -12.21 4.71
CA SER A 263 12.15 -12.48 5.08
C SER A 263 12.29 -12.50 6.59
N ARG A 264 13.37 -13.10 7.06
CA ARG A 264 13.88 -13.05 8.43
C ARG A 264 14.88 -11.91 8.60
N LYS A 265 14.59 -10.75 7.98
CA LYS A 265 15.44 -9.54 8.03
C LYS A 265 16.90 -9.90 7.70
N GLY A 266 17.87 -9.45 8.49
CA GLY A 266 19.29 -9.69 8.26
C GLY A 266 19.77 -11.14 8.36
N GLU A 267 18.90 -12.10 8.72
CA GLU A 267 19.27 -13.52 8.81
C GLU A 267 19.14 -14.30 7.49
N ASP A 268 18.46 -13.73 6.49
CA ASP A 268 18.33 -14.35 5.17
C ASP A 268 19.50 -14.00 4.23
N ASP A 269 19.50 -14.61 3.04
CA ASP A 269 20.51 -14.38 2.01
C ASP A 269 20.29 -13.03 1.29
N TRP A 270 21.18 -12.07 1.55
CA TRP A 270 21.19 -10.76 0.89
C TRP A 270 22.38 -10.57 -0.04
N ARG A 271 22.97 -11.68 -0.51
CA ARG A 271 24.01 -11.62 -1.54
C ARG A 271 23.44 -11.12 -2.85
N VAL A 272 24.20 -10.24 -3.50
CA VAL A 272 23.94 -9.72 -4.84
C VAL A 272 25.26 -9.61 -5.59
N MET A 273 25.20 -9.66 -6.91
CA MET A 273 26.32 -9.40 -7.79
C MET A 273 26.45 -7.89 -7.96
N ASP A 274 27.64 -7.33 -7.76
CA ASP A 274 28.00 -6.01 -8.31
C ASP A 274 28.42 -6.23 -9.76
N ALA A 275 27.51 -6.02 -10.72
CA ALA A 275 27.80 -6.38 -12.11
C ALA A 275 28.94 -5.53 -12.73
N ARG A 276 29.24 -4.34 -12.18
CA ARG A 276 30.39 -3.54 -12.64
C ARG A 276 31.72 -4.15 -12.23
N LYS A 277 31.79 -4.70 -11.01
CA LYS A 277 32.99 -5.35 -10.48
C LYS A 277 33.04 -6.84 -10.79
N ARG A 278 31.91 -7.45 -11.15
CA ARG A 278 31.70 -8.89 -11.33
C ARG A 278 32.03 -9.69 -10.06
N GLU A 279 31.64 -9.15 -8.92
CA GLU A 279 31.88 -9.72 -7.59
C GLU A 279 30.57 -9.92 -6.83
N ILE A 280 30.46 -11.02 -6.08
CA ILE A 280 29.34 -11.24 -5.17
C ILE A 280 29.61 -10.52 -3.86
N VAL A 281 28.65 -9.70 -3.44
CA VAL A 281 28.70 -8.91 -2.20
C VAL A 281 27.48 -9.25 -1.36
N ASP A 282 27.69 -9.57 -0.09
CA ASP A 282 26.60 -9.66 0.88
C ASP A 282 26.29 -8.27 1.42
N THR A 283 25.10 -7.75 1.11
CA THR A 283 24.72 -6.41 1.60
C THR A 283 24.20 -6.46 3.03
N GLY A 284 23.68 -7.60 3.49
CA GLY A 284 22.87 -7.72 4.70
C GLY A 284 21.70 -6.72 4.79
N GLU A 285 21.30 -6.12 3.66
CA GLU A 285 20.29 -5.06 3.56
C GLU A 285 18.98 -5.66 3.01
N PRO A 286 17.92 -5.78 3.84
CA PRO A 286 16.65 -6.35 3.44
C PRO A 286 15.80 -5.33 2.67
N SER A 287 16.21 -4.95 1.46
CA SER A 287 15.54 -3.94 0.64
C SER A 287 15.09 -4.48 -0.74
N PRO A 288 13.77 -4.67 -0.99
CA PRO A 288 12.68 -4.67 0.00
C PRO A 288 12.73 -5.91 0.93
N GLU A 289 12.23 -5.76 2.16
CA GLU A 289 12.27 -6.82 3.17
C GLU A 289 11.30 -7.96 2.86
N HIS A 290 10.12 -7.64 2.35
CA HIS A 290 9.07 -8.61 2.04
C HIS A 290 8.58 -8.35 0.63
N LEU A 291 8.13 -9.39 -0.07
CA LEU A 291 7.41 -9.23 -1.33
C LEU A 291 5.89 -9.31 -1.14
N ALA A 292 5.41 -10.12 -0.20
CA ALA A 292 3.98 -10.21 0.12
C ALA A 292 3.81 -10.26 1.64
N TYR A 293 3.28 -9.17 2.21
CA TYR A 293 3.16 -8.96 3.65
C TYR A 293 1.73 -8.64 4.03
N VAL A 294 1.17 -9.35 5.01
CA VAL A 294 -0.14 -9.03 5.59
C VAL A 294 0.07 -8.07 6.75
N CYS A 295 -0.66 -6.96 6.73
CA CYS A 295 -0.59 -5.95 7.77
C CYS A 295 -1.96 -5.82 8.47
N GLU A 296 -1.92 -5.70 9.79
CA GLU A 296 -3.12 -5.73 10.64
C GLU A 296 -3.83 -4.38 10.69
N THR A 297 -3.06 -3.29 10.79
CA THR A 297 -3.59 -1.94 10.99
C THR A 297 -3.00 -0.96 9.97
N LYS A 298 -3.73 0.12 9.69
CA LYS A 298 -3.25 1.21 8.85
C LYS A 298 -1.96 1.80 9.39
N GLU A 299 -1.84 1.95 10.71
CA GLU A 299 -0.68 2.55 11.37
C GLU A 299 0.60 1.76 11.07
N LYS A 300 0.53 0.42 11.15
CA LYS A 300 1.64 -0.45 10.75
C LYS A 300 1.88 -0.37 9.23
N ALA A 301 0.82 -0.29 8.41
CA ALA A 301 0.96 -0.20 6.96
C ALA A 301 1.66 1.11 6.54
N MET A 302 1.30 2.23 7.18
CA MET A 302 1.92 3.54 6.98
C MET A 302 3.42 3.52 7.26
N VAL A 303 3.88 2.69 8.21
CA VAL A 303 5.31 2.51 8.52
C VAL A 303 6.00 1.58 7.52
N MET A 304 5.30 0.53 7.07
CA MET A 304 5.86 -0.47 6.15
C MET A 304 6.00 0.04 4.71
N ILE A 305 5.09 0.88 4.22
CA ILE A 305 5.15 1.45 2.87
C ILE A 305 6.50 2.14 2.56
N PRO A 306 6.98 3.12 3.36
CA PRO A 306 8.27 3.77 3.08
C PRO A 306 9.44 2.79 3.19
N LYS A 307 9.39 1.84 4.13
CA LYS A 307 10.43 0.81 4.30
C LYS A 307 10.54 -0.08 3.06
N LEU A 308 9.40 -0.54 2.55
CA LEU A 308 9.34 -1.38 1.34
C LEU A 308 9.63 -0.61 0.04
N CYS A 309 9.73 0.72 0.07
CA CYS A 309 10.19 1.53 -1.05
C CYS A 309 11.72 1.74 -1.08
N ILE A 310 12.46 1.37 -0.02
CA ILE A 310 13.93 1.44 0.01
C ILE A 310 14.52 0.43 -0.98
N ARG A 311 15.56 0.84 -1.70
CA ARG A 311 16.22 0.03 -2.73
C ARG A 311 17.73 0.08 -2.57
N LYS A 312 18.42 -1.02 -2.91
CA LYS A 312 19.89 -1.14 -2.80
C LYS A 312 20.63 -0.01 -3.53
N ASN A 313 20.12 0.39 -4.69
CA ASN A 313 20.72 1.43 -5.54
C ASN A 313 20.34 2.88 -5.17
N ASP A 314 19.62 3.11 -4.07
CA ASP A 314 19.31 4.50 -3.66
C ASP A 314 20.60 5.31 -3.51
N THR A 315 20.63 6.54 -4.05
CA THR A 315 21.73 7.47 -3.76
C THR A 315 21.72 7.85 -2.28
N PRO A 316 22.82 8.38 -1.71
CA PRO A 316 22.78 8.85 -0.32
C PRO A 316 21.67 9.87 -0.03
N GLN A 317 21.44 10.80 -0.96
CA GLN A 317 20.35 11.76 -0.86
C GLN A 317 18.98 11.06 -0.88
N GLY A 318 18.76 10.16 -1.84
CA GLY A 318 17.49 9.43 -1.92
C GLY A 318 17.25 8.51 -0.72
N ARG A 319 18.29 7.83 -0.24
CA ARG A 319 18.25 7.00 0.95
C ARG A 319 17.89 7.83 2.18
N ALA A 320 18.51 9.00 2.35
CA ALA A 320 18.18 9.92 3.44
C ALA A 320 16.72 10.39 3.38
N ILE A 321 16.15 10.64 2.20
CA ILE A 321 14.73 10.99 2.06
C ILE A 321 13.83 9.81 2.48
N LYS A 322 14.10 8.60 1.99
CA LYS A 322 13.29 7.42 2.32
C LYS A 322 13.39 7.05 3.81
N LEU A 323 14.59 7.10 4.39
CA LEU A 323 14.80 6.89 5.83
C LEU A 323 14.13 7.97 6.67
N ASN A 324 14.09 9.23 6.22
CA ASN A 324 13.33 10.28 6.89
C ASN A 324 11.84 9.91 6.99
N HIS A 325 11.25 9.43 5.89
CA HIS A 325 9.85 8.99 5.90
C HIS A 325 9.63 7.77 6.80
N TYR A 326 10.53 6.78 6.74
CA TYR A 326 10.44 5.60 7.58
C TYR A 326 10.52 5.95 9.08
N ILE A 327 11.54 6.70 9.50
CA ILE A 327 11.74 7.12 10.89
C ILE A 327 10.58 8.00 11.37
N SER A 328 10.16 8.99 10.58
CA SER A 328 9.08 9.90 10.99
C SER A 328 7.73 9.20 11.12
N LEU A 329 7.40 8.27 10.23
CA LEU A 329 6.17 7.47 10.33
C LEU A 329 6.24 6.47 11.48
N TYR A 330 7.39 5.85 11.70
CA TYR A 330 7.62 4.99 12.88
C TYR A 330 7.39 5.77 14.17
N LYS A 331 8.02 6.95 14.32
CA LYS A 331 7.83 7.82 15.48
C LYS A 331 6.38 8.27 15.68
N LYS A 332 5.67 8.53 14.59
CA LYS A 332 4.25 8.95 14.62
C LYS A 332 3.33 7.83 15.11
N TYR A 333 3.56 6.59 14.70
CA TYR A 333 2.58 5.51 14.84
C TYR A 333 2.99 4.38 15.79
N MET A 334 4.29 4.09 15.93
CA MET A 334 4.81 2.98 16.76
C MET A 334 5.39 3.45 18.09
N GLY A 335 5.40 4.77 18.36
CA GLY A 335 5.89 5.37 19.59
C GLY A 335 7.22 6.11 19.44
N GLY A 336 7.67 6.76 20.53
CA GLY A 336 8.93 7.51 20.54
C GLY A 336 10.16 6.59 20.45
N GLY A 337 11.02 6.81 19.45
CA GLY A 337 12.27 6.07 19.29
C GLY A 337 12.71 5.97 17.82
N LEU A 338 13.76 5.19 17.55
CA LEU A 338 14.16 4.81 16.20
C LEU A 338 13.62 3.41 15.86
N PRO A 339 13.38 3.09 14.58
CA PRO A 339 13.08 1.72 14.18
C PRO A 339 14.21 0.75 14.58
N GLU A 340 13.85 -0.39 15.16
CA GLU A 340 14.82 -1.37 15.70
C GLU A 340 15.80 -1.91 14.66
N ASP A 341 15.39 -1.99 13.40
CA ASP A 341 16.18 -2.48 12.28
C ASP A 341 16.71 -1.37 11.36
N LEU A 342 16.68 -0.10 11.82
CA LEU A 342 17.16 1.05 11.06
C LEU A 342 18.62 0.85 10.58
N HIS A 343 19.46 0.24 11.42
CA HIS A 343 20.87 -0.02 11.14
C HIS A 343 21.10 -0.92 9.92
N LEU A 344 20.10 -1.73 9.52
CA LEU A 344 20.18 -2.57 8.32
C LEU A 344 20.04 -1.75 7.02
N PHE A 345 19.51 -0.53 7.09
CA PHE A 345 19.23 0.32 5.92
C PHE A 345 20.14 1.56 5.83
N VAL A 346 20.97 1.81 6.84
CA VAL A 346 22.03 2.82 6.79
C VAL A 346 23.30 2.13 6.31
N ARG A 347 23.87 2.56 5.18
CA ARG A 347 25.13 2.02 4.64
C ARG A 347 26.30 2.86 5.08
N ARG A 348 26.13 4.18 5.10
CA ARG A 348 27.15 5.16 5.45
C ARG A 348 26.53 6.44 6.01
N ASP A 349 27.34 7.27 6.67
CA ASP A 349 26.87 8.51 7.31
C ASP A 349 26.03 9.44 6.39
N PRO A 350 26.36 9.60 5.08
CA PRO A 350 25.53 10.38 4.16
C PRO A 350 24.10 9.86 3.94
N ASP A 351 23.79 8.60 4.27
CA ASP A 351 22.42 8.07 4.20
C ASP A 351 21.53 8.59 5.34
N ILE A 352 22.13 9.11 6.41
CA ILE A 352 21.39 9.50 7.61
C ILE A 352 20.63 10.82 7.36
N PRO A 353 19.30 10.87 7.59
CA PRO A 353 18.51 12.08 7.42
C PRO A 353 18.99 13.21 8.32
N LEU A 354 19.10 14.43 7.79
CA LEU A 354 19.62 15.59 8.52
C LEU A 354 18.88 15.84 9.84
N VAL A 355 17.54 15.74 9.83
CA VAL A 355 16.68 15.98 11.00
C VAL A 355 16.96 14.98 12.13
N TYR A 356 17.30 13.74 11.81
CA TYR A 356 17.55 12.67 12.78
C TYR A 356 19.04 12.37 12.98
N LYS A 357 19.93 13.19 12.40
CA LYS A 357 21.36 12.84 12.28
C LYS A 357 22.05 12.61 13.61
N LYS A 358 21.78 13.45 14.61
CA LYS A 358 22.36 13.30 15.95
C LYS A 358 21.88 12.02 16.64
N GLU A 359 20.57 11.77 16.59
CA GLU A 359 19.94 10.60 17.24
C GLU A 359 20.40 9.29 16.59
N VAL A 360 20.36 9.20 15.26
CA VAL A 360 20.76 8.00 14.52
C VAL A 360 22.25 7.70 14.70
N ARG A 361 23.13 8.71 14.68
CA ARG A 361 24.57 8.49 14.92
C ARG A 361 24.83 7.92 16.32
N ALA A 362 24.17 8.45 17.34
CA ALA A 362 24.32 7.95 18.71
C ALA A 362 23.91 6.47 18.79
N TYR A 363 22.75 6.13 18.22
CA TYR A 363 22.27 4.75 18.16
C TYR A 363 23.23 3.82 17.40
N LEU A 364 23.73 4.22 16.22
CA LEU A 364 24.67 3.40 15.44
C LEU A 364 26.00 3.18 16.18
N GLN A 365 26.47 4.18 16.93
CA GLN A 365 27.67 4.04 17.77
C GLN A 365 27.43 3.07 18.94
N GLU A 366 26.28 3.17 19.60
CA GLU A 366 25.91 2.30 20.73
C GLU A 366 25.91 0.82 20.34
N ILE A 367 25.39 0.48 19.16
CA ILE A 367 25.34 -0.91 18.66
C ILE A 367 26.63 -1.35 17.96
N GLY A 368 27.67 -0.52 17.93
CA GLY A 368 28.96 -0.83 17.28
C GLY A 368 28.87 -0.98 15.75
N TRP A 369 27.88 -0.35 15.11
CA TRP A 369 27.65 -0.45 13.67
C TRP A 369 28.86 0.04 12.87
N GLN A 370 29.16 -0.67 11.77
CA GLN A 370 30.25 -0.34 10.85
C GLN A 370 29.71 0.06 9.47
N PRO A 371 30.27 1.10 8.84
CA PRO A 371 29.87 1.50 7.51
C PRO A 371 30.17 0.42 6.47
N ARG A 372 29.31 0.35 5.46
CA ARG A 372 29.40 -0.55 4.31
C ARG A 372 29.38 0.26 3.04
N GLU A 373 30.20 -0.13 2.07
CA GLU A 373 30.17 0.52 0.77
C GLU A 373 28.89 0.14 0.00
N PRO A 374 28.16 1.12 -0.57
CA PRO A 374 27.04 0.82 -1.45
C PRO A 374 27.48 0.01 -2.67
N VAL A 375 26.67 -0.97 -3.07
CA VAL A 375 26.88 -1.75 -4.29
C VAL A 375 26.63 -0.85 -5.51
N GLY A 376 27.55 -0.83 -6.47
CA GLY A 376 27.47 0.08 -7.63
C GLY A 376 26.37 -0.31 -8.61
N LEU A 377 26.33 -1.59 -9.01
CA LEU A 377 25.31 -2.14 -9.90
C LEU A 377 24.77 -3.46 -9.32
N PRO A 378 23.88 -3.40 -8.30
CA PRO A 378 23.33 -4.61 -7.69
C PRO A 378 22.39 -5.33 -8.66
N THR A 379 22.58 -6.65 -8.79
CA THR A 379 21.74 -7.55 -9.58
C THR A 379 21.68 -8.94 -8.96
N LEU A 380 20.57 -9.65 -9.13
CA LEU A 380 20.45 -11.07 -8.81
C LEU A 380 20.95 -11.97 -9.96
N ILE A 381 21.11 -11.42 -11.17
CA ILE A 381 21.66 -12.14 -12.32
C ILE A 381 23.13 -12.43 -12.07
N GLY A 382 23.53 -13.70 -12.19
CA GLY A 382 24.87 -14.15 -11.82
C GLY A 382 25.10 -14.33 -10.31
N THR A 383 24.12 -14.00 -9.46
CA THR A 383 24.12 -14.37 -8.03
C THR A 383 23.52 -15.75 -7.84
N TYR A 384 22.40 -16.01 -8.53
CA TYR A 384 21.65 -17.26 -8.48
C TYR A 384 21.56 -17.92 -9.87
N PRO A 385 21.19 -19.21 -9.96
CA PRO A 385 21.05 -19.89 -11.24
C PRO A 385 20.09 -19.18 -12.18
N THR A 386 20.59 -18.78 -13.35
CA THR A 386 19.83 -18.08 -14.39
C THR A 386 20.36 -18.45 -15.78
N LYS A 387 19.52 -18.28 -16.81
CA LYS A 387 19.92 -18.39 -18.22
C LYS A 387 20.37 -17.05 -18.81
N VAL A 388 20.19 -15.96 -18.07
CA VAL A 388 20.54 -14.61 -18.52
C VAL A 388 22.02 -14.36 -18.28
N PRO A 389 22.80 -13.93 -19.29
CA PRO A 389 24.20 -13.59 -19.09
C PRO A 389 24.32 -12.30 -18.26
N LEU A 390 25.37 -12.20 -17.43
CA LEU A 390 25.61 -11.01 -16.60
C LEU A 390 25.75 -9.73 -17.44
N ASP A 391 26.30 -9.82 -18.66
CA ASP A 391 26.42 -8.67 -19.55
C ASP A 391 25.07 -8.07 -19.98
N ALA A 392 23.96 -8.79 -19.80
CA ALA A 392 22.62 -8.29 -20.09
C ALA A 392 22.13 -7.22 -19.10
N VAL A 393 22.83 -6.98 -17.98
CA VAL A 393 22.50 -5.91 -17.02
C VAL A 393 23.53 -4.76 -17.00
N ILE A 394 24.61 -4.90 -17.77
CA ILE A 394 25.70 -3.91 -17.84
C ILE A 394 25.43 -3.02 -19.07
N HIS A 395 25.04 -1.77 -18.82
CA HIS A 395 24.72 -0.78 -19.86
C HIS A 395 25.49 0.52 -19.65
#